data_AF-A0A7V0QHI1-F1
#
_entry.id   AF-A0A7V0QHI1-F1
#
_cell.length_a   1.000
_cell.length_b   1.000
_cell.length_c   1.000
_cell.angle_alpha   90.00
_cell.angle_beta   90.00
_cell.angle_gamma   90.00
#
_symmetry.space_group_name_H-M   'P 1'
#
loop_
_entity.id
_entity.type
_entity.pdbx_description
1 polymer ?
#
loop_
_entity_poly.entity_id
_entity_poly.type
_entity_poly.pdbx_seq_one_letter_code
_entity_poly.pdbx_strand_id
1 'polypeptide(L)' 'MSEPKIAVDLIFEKLAEETERTQERFRKAKDVLLGELDTDIATTPYEVVYQIDRVKLKHYKPKVKRSIKTPLLVVY' A
#
# COMPACT_ATOMS: atom_id res chain seq x y z
N MET A 1 21.65 50.56 5.40
CA MET A 1 21.61 49.21 4.80
C MET A 1 20.42 48.50 5.41
N SER A 2 19.30 48.42 4.69
CA SER A 2 18.09 47.74 5.16
C SER A 2 18.24 46.25 4.85
N GLU A 3 18.32 45.41 5.89
CA GLU A 3 18.25 43.96 5.70
C GLU A 3 16.94 43.59 5.01
N PRO A 4 16.96 42.72 3.99
CA PRO A 4 15.75 42.32 3.28
C PRO A 4 14.95 41.36 4.15
N LYS A 5 14.08 41.89 5.02
CA LYS A 5 13.13 41.12 5.85
C LYS A 5 12.34 40.06 5.06
N ILE A 6 12.10 40.32 3.77
CA ILE A 6 11.35 39.45 2.85
C ILE A 6 12.03 38.09 2.62
N ALA A 7 13.35 37.98 2.79
CA ALA A 7 14.07 36.73 2.53
C ALA A 7 13.88 35.67 3.63
N VAL A 8 13.78 36.09 4.90
CA VAL A 8 13.71 35.16 6.05
C VAL A 8 12.31 34.63 6.25
N ASP A 9 11.29 35.49 6.17
CA ASP A 9 9.89 35.08 6.32
C ASP A 9 9.48 34.08 5.22
N LEU A 10 9.94 34.30 3.99
CA LEU A 10 9.71 33.39 2.87
C LEU A 10 10.38 32.02 3.07
N ILE A 11 11.58 31.99 3.69
CA ILE A 11 12.26 30.73 4.04
C ILE A 11 11.45 29.97 5.09
N PHE A 12 10.96 30.65 6.13
CA PHE A 12 10.11 30.02 7.15
C PHE A 12 8.81 29.48 6.57
N GLU A 13 8.15 30.24 5.70
CA GLU A 13 6.94 29.81 5.01
C GLU A 13 7.18 28.54 4.16
N LYS A 14 8.29 28.51 3.41
CA LYS A 14 8.67 27.34 2.60
C LYS A 14 9.06 26.11 3.43
N LEU A 15 9.73 26.32 4.57
CA LEU A 15 10.06 25.24 5.50
C LEU A 15 8.81 24.63 6.14
N ALA A 16 7.83 25.47 6.50
CA ALA A 16 6.55 25.00 7.02
C ALA A 16 5.79 24.19 5.95
N GLU A 17 5.68 24.71 4.73
CA GLU A 17 5.03 24.04 3.59
C GLU A 17 5.67 22.67 3.28
N GLU A 18 7.00 22.59 3.21
CA GLU A 18 7.70 21.33 2.94
C GLU A 18 7.57 20.33 4.10
N THR A 19 7.48 20.81 5.35
CA THR A 19 7.25 19.95 6.52
C THR A 19 5.87 19.29 6.45
N GLU A 20 4.83 20.06 6.12
CA GLU A 20 3.47 19.54 5.96
C GLU A 20 3.40 18.51 4.83
N ARG A 21 3.98 18.82 3.65
CA ARG A 21 4.02 17.88 2.51
C ARG A 21 4.76 16.59 2.85
N THR A 22 5.86 16.68 3.61
CA THR A 22 6.63 15.52 4.04
C THR A 22 5.82 14.64 4.99
N GLN A 23 5.12 15.24 5.97
CA GLN A 23 4.26 14.49 6.88
C GLN A 23 3.10 13.80 6.14
N GLU A 24 2.46 14.50 5.20
CA GLU A 24 1.36 13.93 4.41
C GLU A 24 1.81 12.76 3.55
N ARG A 25 2.97 12.89 2.88
CA ARG A 25 3.59 11.80 2.12
C ARG A 25 3.94 10.60 3.01
N PHE A 26 4.46 10.84 4.21
CA PHE A 26 4.79 9.78 5.16
C PHE A 26 3.53 9.02 5.61
N ARG A 27 2.45 9.74 5.92
CA ARG A 27 1.13 9.13 6.24
C ARG A 27 0.63 8.27 5.09
N LYS A 28 0.62 8.81 3.87
CA LYS A 28 0.19 8.08 2.67
C LYS A 28 1.06 6.86 2.39
N ALA A 29 2.38 6.97 2.55
CA ALA A 29 3.30 5.84 2.38
C ALA A 29 3.01 4.73 3.39
N LYS A 30 2.74 5.09 4.64
CA LYS A 30 2.33 4.13 5.68
C LYS A 30 1.02 3.43 5.28
N ASP A 31 0.03 4.16 4.77
CA ASP A 31 -1.25 3.57 4.38
C ASP A 31 -1.10 2.62 3.19
N VAL A 32 -0.29 2.96 2.19
CA VAL A 32 -0.01 2.06 1.05
C VAL A 32 0.80 0.82 1.49
N LEU A 33 1.82 1.02 2.34
CA LEU A 33 2.74 -0.03 2.75
C LEU A 33 2.27 -0.87 3.93
N LEU A 34 1.27 -0.44 4.70
CA LEU A 34 0.75 -1.17 5.86
C LEU A 34 -0.76 -1.37 5.82
N GLY A 35 -1.51 -0.57 5.07
CA GLY A 35 -2.97 -0.71 4.92
C GLY A 35 -3.37 -1.97 4.16
N GLU A 36 -4.65 -2.31 4.27
CA GLU A 36 -5.22 -3.46 3.58
C GLU A 36 -5.09 -3.28 2.06
N LEU A 37 -4.64 -4.33 1.38
CA LEU A 37 -4.62 -4.33 -0.07
C LEU A 37 -6.08 -4.41 -0.55
N ASP A 38 -6.53 -3.38 -1.27
CA ASP A 38 -7.80 -3.43 -1.98
C ASP A 38 -7.74 -4.56 -3.02
N THR A 39 -8.63 -5.54 -2.89
CA THR A 39 -8.72 -6.70 -3.78
C THR A 39 -10.07 -6.79 -4.48
N ASP A 40 -10.84 -5.70 -4.56
CA ASP A 40 -12.19 -5.68 -5.16
C ASP A 40 -12.20 -6.14 -6.64
N ILE A 41 -11.05 -6.18 -7.30
CA ILE A 41 -10.85 -6.75 -8.65
C ILE A 41 -10.67 -8.29 -8.69
N ALA A 42 -10.82 -9.01 -7.57
CA ALA A 42 -10.54 -10.45 -7.46
C ALA A 42 -11.62 -11.25 -6.69
N THR A 43 -12.89 -11.13 -7.12
CA THR A 43 -14.09 -11.68 -6.45
C THR A 43 -14.27 -13.21 -6.52
N THR A 44 -13.35 -13.95 -7.13
CA THR A 44 -13.46 -15.42 -7.18
C THR A 44 -13.41 -15.98 -5.76
N PRO A 45 -14.38 -16.78 -5.29
CA PRO A 45 -14.37 -17.28 -3.92
C PRO A 45 -13.12 -18.10 -3.60
N TYR A 46 -12.46 -17.76 -2.50
CA TYR A 46 -11.27 -18.45 -1.99
C TYR A 46 -11.27 -18.54 -0.47
N GLU A 47 -10.48 -19.47 0.04
CA GLU A 47 -10.15 -19.55 1.46
C GLU A 47 -8.66 -19.20 1.63
N VAL A 48 -8.32 -18.39 2.64
CA VAL A 48 -6.91 -18.18 3.01
C VAL A 48 -6.49 -19.33 3.91
N VAL A 49 -5.60 -20.19 3.43
CA VAL A 49 -5.17 -21.41 4.15
C VAL A 49 -3.81 -21.26 4.83
N TYR A 50 -3.06 -20.22 4.49
CA TYR A 50 -1.80 -19.84 5.14
C TYR A 50 -1.54 -18.35 4.96
N GLN A 51 -0.91 -17.72 5.96
CA GLN A 51 -0.52 -16.32 5.89
C GLN A 51 0.79 -16.09 6.64
N ILE A 52 1.69 -15.32 6.04
CA ILE A 52 2.90 -14.78 6.69
C ILE A 52 3.12 -13.34 6.23
N ASP A 53 3.28 -12.41 7.18
CA ASP A 53 3.25 -10.97 6.93
C ASP A 53 2.06 -10.56 6.03
N ARG A 54 2.38 -10.09 4.81
CA ARG A 54 1.42 -9.62 3.80
C ARG A 54 1.09 -10.68 2.74
N VAL A 55 1.76 -11.83 2.78
CA VAL A 55 1.56 -12.92 1.82
C VAL A 55 0.43 -13.82 2.31
N LYS A 56 -0.59 -14.00 1.46
CA LYS A 56 -1.74 -14.87 1.71
C LYS A 56 -1.77 -16.00 0.69
N LEU A 57 -1.77 -17.24 1.15
CA LEU A 57 -2.00 -18.41 0.30
C LEU A 57 -3.50 -18.63 0.14
N LYS A 58 -4.03 -18.27 -1.03
CA LYS A 58 -5.44 -18.44 -1.40
C LYS A 58 -5.66 -19.82 -2.02
N HIS A 59 -6.53 -20.62 -1.40
CA HIS A 59 -7.00 -21.89 -1.95
C HIS A 59 -8.37 -21.71 -2.61
N TYR A 60 -8.42 -21.94 -3.91
CA TYR A 60 -9.64 -21.85 -4.71
C TYR A 60 -10.32 -23.23 -4.77
N LYS A 61 -11.57 -23.30 -4.33
CA LYS A 61 -12.34 -24.55 -4.40
C LYS A 61 -12.77 -24.84 -5.85
N PRO A 62 -12.55 -26.06 -6.34
CA PRO A 62 -12.95 -26.42 -7.70
C PRO A 62 -14.47 -26.46 -7.82
N LYS A 63 -15.02 -25.87 -8.88
CA LYS A 63 -16.46 -25.93 -9.21
C LYS A 63 -16.87 -27.22 -9.92
N VAL A 64 -15.88 -27.99 -10.39
CA VAL A 64 -16.06 -29.25 -11.12
C VAL A 64 -15.26 -30.36 -10.45
N LYS A 65 -15.53 -31.61 -10.82
CA LYS A 65 -14.74 -32.75 -10.33
C LYS A 65 -13.27 -32.56 -10.71
N ARG A 66 -12.37 -32.75 -9.74
CA ARG A 66 -10.92 -32.65 -9.95
C ARG A 66 -10.48 -33.65 -11.02
N SER A 67 -9.88 -33.14 -12.09
CA SER A 67 -9.29 -33.94 -13.18
C SER A 67 -7.77 -34.08 -13.08
N ILE A 68 -7.11 -33.23 -12.29
CA ILE A 68 -5.65 -33.16 -12.16
C ILE A 68 -5.28 -33.38 -10.69
N LYS A 69 -4.28 -34.22 -10.45
CA LYS A 69 -3.75 -34.51 -9.09
C LYS A 69 -2.76 -33.45 -8.60
N THR A 70 -1.95 -32.92 -9.51
CA THR A 70 -0.91 -31.92 -9.21
C THR A 70 -1.54 -30.53 -9.06
N PRO A 71 -1.28 -29.80 -7.95
CA PRO A 71 -1.78 -28.44 -7.78
C PRO A 71 -1.06 -27.44 -8.68
N LEU A 72 -1.76 -26.36 -9.06
CA LEU A 72 -1.17 -25.18 -9.70
C LEU A 72 -0.93 -24.10 -8.63
N LEU A 73 0.30 -23.59 -8.57
CA LEU A 73 0.67 -22.44 -7.74
C LEU A 73 0.87 -21.22 -8.63
N VAL A 74 0.17 -20.13 -8.33
CA VAL A 74 0.30 -18.84 -9.00
C VAL A 74 0.94 -17.86 -8.03
N VAL A 75 2.06 -17.24 -8.44
CA VAL A 75 2.80 -16.24 -7.64
C VAL A 75 2.77 -14.94 -8.44
N TYR A 76 2.28 -13.87 -7.82
CA TYR A 76 2.17 -12.53 -8.39
C TYR A 76 2.70 -11.49 -7.39
#